data_AF-A0A3D0WTA0-F1
#
_entry.id   AF-A0A3D0WTA0-F1
#
_cell.length_a   1.000
_cell.length_b   1.000
_cell.length_c   1.000
_cell.angle_alpha   90.00
_cell.angle_beta   90.00
_cell.angle_gamma   90.00
#
_symmetry.space_group_name_H-M   'P 1'
#
loop_
_entity.id
_entity.type
_entity.pdbx_description
1 polymer ?
#
loop_
_entity_poly.entity_id
_entity_poly.type
_entity_poly.pdbx_seq_one_letter_code
_entity_poly.pdbx_strand_id
1 'polypeptide(L)' 'SASSTTADERYIPADKPLEQFKVFLPRVQDVEYSVYPHKEKFFVRYKDKENLNGKIYETPLTSHEDRNTWKEFL' A
#
# COMPACT_ATOMS: atom_id res chain seq x y z
N SER A 1 -16.10 -17.20 4.64
CA SER A 1 -14.85 -17.15 3.87
C SER A 1 -14.16 -15.81 4.09
N ALA A 2 -13.09 -15.78 4.88
CA ALA A 2 -12.22 -14.63 5.00
C ALA A 2 -10.84 -15.08 4.51
N SER A 3 -10.43 -14.61 3.33
CA SER A 3 -9.09 -14.89 2.79
C SER A 3 -8.07 -14.24 3.72
N SER A 4 -7.33 -15.07 4.46
CA SER A 4 -6.73 -14.68 5.74
C SER A 4 -5.25 -14.30 5.69
N THR A 5 -4.65 -14.07 4.52
CA THR A 5 -3.18 -13.83 4.46
C THR A 5 -2.70 -13.07 3.23
N THR A 6 -3.56 -12.34 2.53
CA THR A 6 -3.13 -11.57 1.34
C THR A 6 -3.94 -10.29 1.23
N ALA A 7 -3.27 -9.14 1.33
CA ALA A 7 -3.86 -7.85 1.03
C ALA A 7 -3.70 -7.53 -0.48
N ASP A 8 -4.78 -7.05 -1.10
CA ASP A 8 -4.78 -6.45 -2.44
C ASP A 8 -5.44 -5.08 -2.31
N GLU A 9 -4.71 -4.01 -2.59
CA GLU A 9 -5.26 -2.66 -2.64
C GLU A 9 -5.10 -2.09 -4.03
N ARG A 10 -6.21 -1.55 -4.54
CA ARG A 10 -6.27 -0.87 -5.82
C ARG A 10 -6.71 0.56 -5.57
N TYR A 11 -6.06 1.49 -6.22
CA TYR A 11 -6.40 2.90 -6.10
C TYR A 11 -6.84 3.45 -7.45
N ILE A 12 -7.73 4.45 -7.40
CA ILE A 12 -8.09 5.29 -8.53
C ILE A 12 -7.91 6.75 -8.12
N PRO A 13 -7.33 7.59 -8.98
CA PRO A 13 -7.29 9.01 -8.72
C PRO A 13 -8.72 9.57 -8.68
N ALA A 14 -9.08 10.23 -7.58
CA ALA A 14 -10.42 10.83 -7.42
C ALA A 14 -10.73 11.90 -8.47
N ASP A 15 -9.70 12.50 -9.08
CA ASP A 15 -9.80 13.48 -10.16
C ASP A 15 -10.29 12.84 -11.48
N LYS A 16 -10.06 11.54 -11.67
CA LYS A 16 -10.45 10.79 -12.88
C LYS A 16 -11.16 9.49 -12.51
N PRO A 17 -12.46 9.54 -12.18
CA PRO A 17 -13.23 8.36 -11.80
C PRO A 17 -13.41 7.33 -12.93
N LEU A 18 -13.09 7.69 -14.18
CA LEU A 18 -13.14 6.82 -15.35
C LEU A 18 -11.80 6.14 -15.68
N GLU A 19 -10.73 6.45 -14.93
CA GLU A 19 -9.43 5.81 -15.14
C GLU A 19 -9.44 4.38 -14.58
N GLN A 20 -8.61 3.50 -15.13
CA GLN A 20 -8.53 2.11 -14.67
C GLN A 20 -7.93 2.04 -13.27
N PHE A 21 -8.46 1.14 -12.45
CA PHE A 21 -7.89 0.79 -11.15
C PHE A 21 -6.44 0.38 -11.31
N LYS A 22 -5.53 1.12 -10.66
CA LYS A 22 -4.12 0.78 -10.60
C LYS A 22 -3.89 -0.08 -9.37
N VAL A 23 -3.17 -1.18 -9.56
CA VAL A 23 -2.74 -2.04 -8.46
C VAL A 23 -1.67 -1.28 -7.70
N PHE A 24 -1.85 -1.09 -6.39
CA PHE A 24 -0.88 -0.36 -5.58
C PHE A 24 0.38 -1.20 -5.37
N LEU A 25 0.20 -2.46 -4.98
CA LEU A 25 1.27 -3.45 -4.86
C LEU A 25 0.78 -4.82 -5.35
N PRO A 26 1.63 -5.59 -6.02
CA PRO A 26 1.29 -6.96 -6.37
C PRO A 26 1.06 -7.80 -5.10
N ARG A 27 0.12 -8.75 -5.19
CA ARG A 27 -0.18 -9.71 -4.12
C ARG A 27 1.07 -10.43 -3.61
N VAL A 28 1.32 -10.34 -2.31
CA VAL A 28 2.37 -11.11 -1.62
C VAL A 28 1.72 -11.96 -0.54
N GLN A 29 1.95 -13.26 -0.60
CA GLN A 29 1.39 -14.22 0.36
C GLN A 29 2.01 -13.99 1.74
N ASP A 30 1.17 -14.00 2.79
CA ASP A 30 1.56 -13.74 4.19
C ASP A 30 1.92 -12.29 4.51
N VAL A 31 1.54 -11.37 3.63
CA VAL A 31 1.74 -9.93 3.81
C VAL A 31 0.40 -9.25 3.90
N GLU A 32 0.23 -8.48 4.98
CA GLU A 32 -0.87 -7.54 5.14
C GLU A 32 -0.32 -6.14 4.94
N TYR A 33 -0.91 -5.38 4.02
CA TYR A 33 -0.63 -3.96 3.92
C TYR A 33 -1.93 -3.16 3.90
N SER A 34 -1.85 -1.91 4.33
CA SER A 34 -2.97 -0.96 4.33
C SER A 34 -2.48 0.40 3.86
N VAL A 35 -3.14 0.95 2.85
CA VAL A 35 -2.79 2.22 2.20
C VAL A 35 -3.76 3.30 2.66
N TYR A 36 -3.20 4.33 3.28
CA TYR A 36 -3.92 5.52 3.69
C TYR A 36 -3.58 6.68 2.75
N PRO A 37 -4.52 7.13 1.91
CA PRO A 37 -4.33 8.31 1.09
C PRO A 37 -4.28 9.58 1.95
N HIS A 38 -3.21 10.36 1.79
CA HIS A 38 -3.08 11.71 2.34
C HIS A 38 -2.78 12.70 1.21
N LYS A 39 -3.07 14.00 1.42
CA LYS A 39 -3.08 15.04 0.36
C LYS A 39 -1.94 14.97 -0.65
N GLU A 40 -0.69 14.84 -0.19
CA GLU A 40 0.52 14.80 -1.03
C GLU A 40 1.32 13.49 -0.91
N LYS A 41 0.85 12.52 -0.12
CA LYS A 41 1.58 11.26 0.13
C LYS A 41 0.65 10.14 0.54
N PHE A 42 1.08 8.90 0.35
CA PHE A 42 0.42 7.72 0.87
C PHE A 42 1.18 7.22 2.10
N PHE A 43 0.43 6.82 3.13
CA PHE A 43 1.01 6.04 4.23
C PHE A 43 0.65 4.58 4.01
N VAL A 44 1.67 3.74 3.96
CA VAL A 44 1.54 2.29 3.78
C VAL A 44 1.93 1.63 5.08
N ARG A 45 0.95 1.07 5.78
CA ARG A 45 1.24 0.16 6.88
C ARG A 45 1.55 -1.19 6.29
N TYR A 46 2.76 -1.69 6.44
CA TYR A 46 3.21 -2.97 5.92
C TYR A 46 3.53 -3.91 7.08
N LYS A 47 2.81 -5.03 7.14
CA LYS A 47 2.96 -6.07 8.15
C LYS A 47 3.33 -7.37 7.45
N ASP A 48 4.48 -7.88 7.85
CA ASP A 48 5.04 -9.12 7.34
C ASP A 48 5.15 -10.14 8.48
N LYS A 49 5.31 -11.41 8.13
CA LYS A 49 5.54 -12.52 9.06
C LYS A 49 6.73 -12.29 10.00
N GLU A 50 7.77 -11.61 9.53
CA GLU A 50 8.94 -11.22 10.34
C GLU A 50 8.68 -9.95 11.16
N ASN A 51 7.81 -9.06 10.68
CA ASN A 51 7.51 -7.78 11.30
C ASN A 51 6.10 -7.80 11.90
N LEU A 52 5.93 -8.55 13.00
CA LEU A 52 4.64 -8.76 13.68
C LEU A 52 3.94 -7.45 14.09
N ASN A 53 4.70 -6.40 14.43
CA ASN A 53 4.16 -5.09 14.81
C ASN A 53 3.65 -4.27 13.61
N GLY A 54 4.10 -4.62 12.39
CA GLY A 54 3.88 -3.83 11.18
C GLY A 54 4.65 -2.51 11.24
N LYS A 55 5.30 -2.16 10.13
CA LYS A 55 5.98 -0.88 9.95
C LYS A 55 5.14 0.07 9.14
N ILE A 56 5.28 1.36 9.39
CA ILE A 56 4.61 2.39 8.61
C ILE A 56 5.63 3.03 7.69
N TYR A 57 5.31 3.04 6.42
CA TYR A 57 6.09 3.70 5.39
C TYR A 57 5.31 4.89 4.83
N GLU A 58 6.01 5.96 4.49
CA GLU A 58 5.45 7.04 3.68
C GLU A 58 6.02 6.98 2.27
N THR A 59 5.16 7.19 1.27
CA THR A 59 5.53 7.15 -0.14
C THR A 59 4.85 8.25 -0.94
N PRO A 60 5.54 8.88 -1.92
CA PRO A 60 4.94 9.89 -2.79
C PRO A 60 3.90 9.30 -3.75
N LEU A 61 2.91 10.11 -4.16
CA LEU A 61 1.85 9.68 -5.07
C LEU A 61 2.34 9.15 -6.41
N THR A 62 3.46 9.68 -6.92
CA THR A 62 3.99 9.38 -8.25
C THR A 62 4.92 8.17 -8.32
N SER A 63 5.44 7.67 -7.19
CA SER A 63 6.44 6.57 -7.18
C SER A 63 6.15 5.47 -6.15
N HIS A 64 4.88 5.34 -5.74
CA HIS A 64 4.46 4.37 -4.73
C HIS A 64 4.65 2.90 -5.16
N GLU A 65 4.73 2.62 -6.46
CA GLU A 65 4.99 1.29 -7.02
C GLU A 65 6.39 0.76 -6.61
N ASP A 66 7.37 1.67 -6.46
CA ASP A 66 8.72 1.33 -6.05
C ASP A 66 8.87 1.36 -4.53
N ARG A 67 8.90 0.16 -3.92
CA ARG A 67 9.17 -0.02 -2.48
C ARG A 67 10.46 0.64 -2.00
N ASN A 68 11.42 0.89 -2.89
CA ASN A 68 12.69 1.52 -2.54
C ASN A 68 12.56 3.03 -2.30
N THR A 69 11.47 3.65 -2.78
CA THR A 69 11.17 5.07 -2.53
C THR A 69 10.47 5.30 -1.20
N TRP A 70 10.08 4.22 -0.53
CA TRP A 70 9.35 4.27 0.72
C TRP A 70 10.28 4.68 1.85
N LYS A 71 9.89 5.72 2.58
CA LYS A 71 10.60 6.14 3.78
C LYS A 71 9.94 5.51 5.00
N GLU A 72 10.74 4.88 5.85
CA GLU A 72 10.26 4.38 7.14
C GLU A 72 9.84 5.57 8.00
N PHE A 73 8.59 5.55 8.44
CA PHE A 73 8.01 6.54 9.33
C PHE A 73 7.93 6.02 10.78
N LEU A 74 7.64 4.72 10.96
CA LEU A 74 7.51 4.06 12.27
C LEU A 74 7.83 2.56 12.23
#